data_AF-A0A7V1K3F9-F1
#
_entry.id   AF-A0A7V1K3F9-F1
#
_cell.length_a   1.000
_cell.length_b   1.000
_cell.length_c   1.000
_cell.angle_alpha   90.00
_cell.angle_beta   90.00
_cell.angle_gamma   90.00
#
_symmetry.space_group_name_H-M   'P 1'
#
loop_
_entity.id
_entity.type
_entity.pdbx_description
1 polymer ?
#
loop_
_entity_poly.entity_id
_entity_poly.type
_entity_poly.pdbx_seq_one_letter_code
_entity_poly.pdbx_strand_id
1 'polypeptide(L)'
;MNFSRIILFLILSFLFNACAPKEYVKQNSAFIMFKTPTFKYADMGFIYENKDEIKVEIYGSGQALMTLEISEASVCMSLLACMSKSSFNKEVLNSMYPEEILENIFRGKPIMYSEGLEKNRNGFTQKIVKED
;
A
#
# COMPACT_ATOMS: atom_id res chain seq x y z
N MET A 1 -40.35 -0.14 -31.39
CA MET A 1 -38.95 0.06 -30.94
C MET A 1 -38.45 -1.27 -30.39
N ASN A 2 -37.56 -1.97 -31.10
CA ASN A 2 -37.24 -3.37 -30.81
C ASN A 2 -36.55 -3.50 -29.45
N PHE A 3 -37.19 -4.20 -28.51
CA PHE A 3 -36.75 -4.40 -27.12
C PHE A 3 -35.29 -4.88 -27.03
N SER A 4 -34.87 -5.73 -27.97
CA SER A 4 -33.49 -6.20 -28.11
C SER A 4 -32.46 -5.08 -28.39
N ARG A 5 -32.83 -4.04 -29.15
CA ARG A 5 -31.95 -2.89 -29.39
C ARG A 5 -31.79 -2.02 -28.14
N ILE A 6 -32.83 -1.90 -27.32
CA ILE A 6 -32.79 -1.13 -26.07
C ILE A 6 -31.86 -1.81 -25.06
N ILE A 7 -31.93 -3.15 -24.95
CA ILE A 7 -31.02 -3.93 -24.10
C ILE A 7 -29.57 -3.76 -24.55
N LEU A 8 -29.30 -3.78 -25.86
CA LEU A 8 -27.95 -3.57 -26.39
C LEU A 8 -27.40 -2.17 -26.03
N PHE A 9 -28.22 -1.12 -26.14
CA PHE A 9 -27.83 0.23 -25.75
C PHE A 9 -27.59 0.37 -24.22
N LEU A 10 -28.36 -0.33 -23.39
CA LEU A 10 -28.17 -0.36 -21.94
C LEU A 10 -26.87 -1.08 -21.54
N ILE A 11 -26.58 -2.23 -22.15
CA ILE A 11 -25.32 -2.96 -21.92
C ILE A 11 -24.12 -2.11 -22.36
N LEU A 12 -24.21 -1.48 -23.54
CA LEU A 12 -23.14 -0.63 -24.05
C LEU A 12 -22.89 0.59 -23.15
N SER A 13 -23.95 1.18 -22.58
CA SER A 13 -23.83 2.31 -21.64
C SER A 13 -23.23 1.89 -20.29
N PHE A 14 -23.46 0.65 -19.85
CA PHE A 14 -22.90 0.13 -18.60
C PHE A 14 -21.39 -0.13 -18.70
N LEU A 15 -20.89 -0.51 -19.89
CA LEU A 15 -19.46 -0.77 -20.12
C LEU A 15 -18.60 0.50 -20.04
N PHE A 16 -19.17 1.70 -20.21
CA PHE A 16 -18.42 2.97 -20.11
C PHE A 16 -18.15 3.44 -18.67
N ASN A 17 -18.73 2.81 -17.65
CA ASN A 17 -18.55 3.20 -16.23
C ASN A 17 -17.53 2.32 -15.49
N ALA A 18 -16.83 1.40 -16.17
CA ALA A 18 -16.02 0.36 -15.52
C ALA A 18 -14.61 0.81 -15.06
N CYS A 19 -14.17 2.04 -15.36
CA CYS A 19 -12.86 2.54 -14.94
C CYS A 19 -12.98 3.88 -14.22
N ALA A 20 -13.30 3.84 -12.93
CA ALA A 20 -13.21 5.01 -12.06
C ALA A 20 -11.78 5.11 -11.49
N PRO A 21 -11.08 6.24 -11.66
CA PRO A 21 -9.76 6.42 -11.06
C PRO A 21 -9.86 6.51 -9.54
N LYS A 22 -8.89 5.91 -8.85
CA LYS A 22 -8.77 6.00 -7.39
C LYS A 22 -8.40 7.43 -6.99
N GLU A 23 -9.20 8.05 -6.13
CA GLU A 23 -8.88 9.36 -5.55
C GLU A 23 -8.08 9.20 -4.25
N TYR A 24 -6.90 9.81 -4.20
CA TYR A 24 -6.06 9.89 -3.00
C TYR A 24 -6.22 11.27 -2.36
N VAL A 25 -6.40 11.31 -1.04
CA VAL A 25 -6.71 12.54 -0.29
C VAL A 25 -5.43 13.17 0.27
N LYS A 26 -4.40 12.36 0.54
CA LYS A 26 -3.11 12.81 1.06
C LYS A 26 -1.99 12.32 0.17
N GLN A 27 -0.98 13.16 0.02
CA GLN A 27 0.27 12.84 -0.65
C GLN A 27 1.44 13.42 0.15
N ASN A 28 2.41 12.59 0.48
CA ASN A 28 3.63 13.00 1.20
C ASN A 28 4.86 12.40 0.51
N SER A 29 5.94 13.18 0.42
CA SER A 29 7.24 12.63 0.03
C SER A 29 7.96 12.06 1.24
N ALA A 30 8.61 10.90 1.07
CA ALA A 30 9.41 10.29 2.13
C ALA A 30 10.66 9.62 1.54
N PHE A 31 11.71 9.52 2.35
CA PHE A 31 12.80 8.59 2.08
C PHE A 31 12.35 7.18 2.47
N ILE A 32 12.34 6.25 1.51
CA ILE A 32 11.78 4.91 1.68
C ILE A 32 12.88 3.89 1.49
N MET A 33 13.09 3.06 2.50
CA MET A 33 14.07 1.99 2.48
C MET A 33 13.40 0.63 2.65
N PHE A 34 13.53 -0.21 1.63
CA PHE A 34 13.22 -1.63 1.72
C PHE A 34 14.53 -2.41 1.70
N LYS A 35 14.76 -3.19 2.76
CA LYS A 35 15.88 -4.12 2.84
C LYS A 35 15.32 -5.52 3.01
N THR A 36 14.98 -6.15 1.90
CA THR A 36 14.41 -7.51 1.89
C THR A 36 15.36 -8.49 1.22
N PRO A 37 15.15 -9.81 1.39
CA PRO A 37 15.88 -10.82 0.62
C PRO A 37 15.59 -10.75 -0.88
N THR A 38 14.36 -10.37 -1.26
CA THR A 38 13.87 -10.38 -2.64
C THR A 38 14.24 -9.10 -3.41
N PHE A 39 14.28 -7.94 -2.75
CA PHE A 39 14.65 -6.67 -3.37
C PHE A 39 15.20 -5.67 -2.36
N LYS A 40 15.92 -4.66 -2.86
CA LYS A 40 16.52 -3.62 -2.01
C LYS A 40 16.34 -2.26 -2.66
N TYR A 41 15.69 -1.34 -1.94
CA TYR A 41 15.49 0.05 -2.35
C TYR A 41 15.87 0.98 -1.20
N ALA A 42 16.41 2.15 -1.54
CA ALA A 42 16.75 3.20 -0.59
C ALA A 42 16.75 4.53 -1.35
N ASP A 43 15.56 5.05 -1.64
CA ASP A 43 15.39 6.25 -2.47
C ASP A 43 14.20 7.08 -2.00
N MET A 44 14.05 8.28 -2.56
CA MET A 44 12.90 9.14 -2.35
C MET A 44 11.68 8.59 -3.09
N GLY A 45 10.52 8.71 -2.45
CA GLY A 45 9.25 8.28 -3.01
C GLY A 45 8.08 9.14 -2.54
N PHE A 46 6.92 8.84 -3.09
CA PHE A 46 5.66 9.45 -2.69
C PHE A 46 4.73 8.39 -2.10
N ILE A 47 4.12 8.73 -0.96
CA ILE A 47 3.08 7.96 -0.29
C ILE A 47 1.76 8.69 -0.53
N TYR A 48 0.82 8.02 -1.16
CA TYR A 48 -0.53 8.48 -1.42
C TYR A 48 -1.49 7.69 -0.55
N GLU A 49 -2.40 8.38 0.13
CA GLU A 49 -3.32 7.73 1.06
C GLU A 49 -4.75 8.21 0.82
N ASN A 50 -5.67 7.25 0.88
CA ASN A 50 -7.06 7.50 1.19
C ASN A 50 -7.48 6.63 2.39
N LYS A 51 -8.78 6.55 2.63
CA LYS A 51 -9.35 5.80 3.75
C LYS A 51 -9.07 4.29 3.64
N ASP A 52 -9.11 3.76 2.43
CA ASP A 52 -9.20 2.33 2.16
C ASP A 52 -7.87 1.75 1.66
N GLU A 53 -7.02 2.59 1.09
CA GLU A 53 -5.79 2.19 0.40
C GLU A 53 -4.64 3.17 0.61
N ILE A 54 -3.43 2.62 0.42
CA ILE A 54 -2.16 3.33 0.37
C ILE A 54 -1.49 2.95 -0.94
N LYS A 55 -1.00 3.93 -1.69
CA LYS A 55 -0.10 3.72 -2.82
C LYS A 55 1.25 4.32 -2.50
N VAL A 56 2.32 3.59 -2.76
CA VAL A 56 3.69 4.03 -2.55
C VAL A 56 4.43 3.91 -3.87
N GLU A 57 5.05 5.00 -4.32
CA GLU A 57 5.86 5.02 -5.53
C GLU A 57 7.29 5.42 -5.17
N ILE A 58 8.25 4.54 -5.43
CA ILE A 58 9.68 4.80 -5.25
C ILE A 58 10.26 5.16 -6.62
N TYR A 59 10.90 6.31 -6.71
CA TYR A 59 11.41 6.83 -7.97
C TYR A 59 12.92 6.67 -8.05
N GLY A 60 13.41 6.42 -9.27
CA GLY A 60 14.83 6.50 -9.60
C GLY A 60 14.98 7.04 -11.01
N SER A 61 15.89 8.00 -11.20
CA SER A 61 16.11 8.69 -12.49
C SER A 61 14.82 9.25 -13.12
N GLY A 62 13.89 9.74 -12.30
CA GLY A 62 12.63 10.35 -12.76
C GLY A 62 11.53 9.35 -13.16
N GLN A 63 11.73 8.05 -12.97
CA GLN A 63 10.74 7.01 -13.28
C GLN A 63 10.35 6.25 -12.00
N ALA A 64 9.09 5.85 -11.90
CA ALA A 64 8.64 4.98 -10.80
C ALA A 64 9.22 3.58 -11.00
N LEU A 65 10.23 3.23 -10.20
CA LEU A 65 10.89 1.92 -10.25
C LEU A 65 10.07 0.84 -9.55
N MET A 66 9.27 1.25 -8.55
CA MET A 66 8.42 0.37 -7.79
C MET A 66 7.15 1.12 -7.41
N THR A 67 6.01 0.46 -7.63
CA THR A 67 4.71 0.88 -7.10
C THR A 67 4.20 -0.21 -6.18
N LEU A 68 3.80 0.18 -4.98
CA LEU A 68 3.21 -0.71 -3.99
C LEU A 68 1.81 -0.19 -3.67
N GLU A 69 0.78 -1.00 -3.88
CA GLU A 69 -0.58 -0.71 -3.44
C GLU A 69 -0.94 -1.62 -2.26
N ILE A 70 -1.40 -1.03 -1.16
CA ILE A 70 -1.78 -1.71 0.07
C ILE A 70 -3.25 -1.40 0.29
N SER A 71 -4.09 -2.43 0.27
CA SER A 71 -5.51 -2.38 0.61
C SER A 71 -5.77 -3.13 1.92
N GLU A 72 -7.02 -3.18 2.36
CA GLU A 72 -7.42 -3.99 3.53
C GLU A 72 -7.00 -5.46 3.39
N ALA A 73 -7.15 -6.06 2.20
CA ALA A 73 -6.97 -7.49 1.98
C ALA A 73 -5.63 -7.88 1.34
N SER A 74 -4.97 -6.96 0.63
CA SER A 74 -3.86 -7.31 -0.25
C SER A 74 -2.75 -6.26 -0.34
N VAL A 75 -1.58 -6.75 -0.73
CA VAL A 75 -0.43 -5.95 -1.13
C VAL A 75 -0.07 -6.30 -2.56
N CYS A 76 0.00 -5.30 -3.43
CA CYS A 76 0.30 -5.43 -4.85
C CYS A 76 1.59 -4.67 -5.19
N MET A 77 2.56 -5.35 -5.80
CA MET A 77 3.79 -4.73 -6.32
C MET A 77 3.68 -4.32 -7.80
N SER A 78 2.62 -4.76 -8.46
CA SER A 78 2.22 -4.35 -9.81
C SER A 78 0.75 -4.73 -10.02
N LEU A 79 0.14 -4.31 -11.14
CA LEU A 79 -1.26 -4.62 -11.48
C LEU A 79 -1.59 -6.12 -11.54
N LEU A 80 -0.58 -6.98 -11.76
CA LEU A 80 -0.76 -8.43 -11.93
C LEU A 80 -0.19 -9.25 -10.77
N ALA A 81 0.53 -8.62 -9.84
CA ALA A 81 1.24 -9.30 -8.76
C ALA A 81 0.73 -8.79 -7.40
N CYS A 82 -0.41 -9.36 -6.99
CA CYS A 82 -1.04 -9.10 -5.70
C CYS A 82 -1.03 -10.37 -4.83
N MET A 83 -0.85 -10.18 -3.53
CA MET A 83 -0.89 -11.26 -2.54
C MET A 83 -1.56 -10.77 -1.25
N SER A 84 -2.01 -11.70 -0.40
CA SER A 84 -2.51 -11.31 0.93
C SER A 84 -1.39 -10.68 1.77
N LYS A 85 -1.78 -9.88 2.77
CA LYS A 85 -0.83 -9.26 3.71
C LYS A 85 0.08 -10.29 4.40
N SER A 86 -0.48 -11.42 4.84
CA SER A 86 0.31 -12.53 5.44
C SER A 86 1.28 -13.17 4.45
N SER A 87 0.86 -13.42 3.21
CA SER A 87 1.75 -13.97 2.18
C SER A 87 2.88 -13.01 1.84
N PHE A 88 2.58 -11.71 1.73
CA PHE A 88 3.59 -10.67 1.55
C PHE A 88 4.61 -10.67 2.68
N ASN A 89 4.15 -10.72 3.92
CA ASN A 89 5.05 -10.77 5.07
C ASN A 89 5.96 -12.00 5.02
N LYS A 90 5.40 -13.17 4.69
CA LYS A 90 6.16 -14.42 4.60
C LYS A 90 7.20 -14.42 3.48
N GLU A 91 6.85 -13.90 2.30
CA GLU A 91 7.70 -13.99 1.11
C GLU A 91 8.69 -12.83 0.98
N VAL A 92 8.30 -11.63 1.44
CA VAL A 92 9.06 -10.39 1.24
C VAL A 92 9.64 -9.86 2.55
N LEU A 93 8.93 -9.97 3.67
CA LEU A 93 9.39 -9.43 4.96
C LEU A 93 9.83 -10.56 5.91
N ASN A 94 9.10 -10.76 7.00
CA ASN A 94 9.27 -11.88 7.91
C ASN A 94 7.89 -12.47 8.25
N SER A 95 7.79 -13.80 8.28
CA SER A 95 6.53 -14.50 8.59
C SER A 95 6.00 -14.27 10.01
N MET A 96 6.84 -13.79 10.94
CA MET A 96 6.42 -13.45 12.31
C MET A 96 5.78 -12.06 12.40
N TYR A 97 5.82 -11.25 11.34
CA TYR A 97 5.24 -9.92 11.40
C TYR A 97 3.72 -9.96 11.30
N PRO A 98 3.00 -9.16 12.12
CA PRO A 98 1.55 -9.01 12.00
C PRO A 98 1.15 -8.58 10.59
N GLU A 99 -0.01 -9.04 10.11
CA GLU A 99 -0.50 -8.70 8.76
C GLU A 99 -0.53 -7.18 8.50
N GLU A 100 -0.88 -6.41 9.53
CA GLU A 100 -0.99 -4.95 9.46
C GLU A 100 0.33 -4.18 9.53
N ILE A 101 1.48 -4.88 9.62
CA ILE A 101 2.78 -4.23 9.86
C ILE A 101 3.09 -3.16 8.81
N LEU A 102 2.88 -3.47 7.54
CA LEU A 102 3.26 -2.61 6.42
C LEU A 102 2.31 -1.41 6.31
N GLU A 103 1.01 -1.66 6.46
CA GLU A 103 0.00 -0.60 6.47
C GLU A 103 0.24 0.38 7.64
N ASN A 104 0.52 -0.15 8.84
CA ASN A 104 0.77 0.68 10.01
C ASN A 104 2.02 1.55 9.86
N ILE A 105 3.09 1.02 9.26
CA ILE A 105 4.30 1.81 8.96
C ILE A 105 3.96 3.00 8.07
N PHE A 106 3.28 2.78 6.95
CA PHE A 106 2.98 3.87 6.01
C PHE A 106 1.95 4.87 6.55
N ARG A 107 0.99 4.43 7.37
CA ARG A 107 0.03 5.34 8.02
C ARG A 107 0.57 6.02 9.28
N GLY A 108 1.82 5.74 9.67
CA GLY A 108 2.39 6.26 10.91
C GLY A 108 1.63 5.81 12.17
N LYS A 109 1.09 4.58 12.16
CA LYS A 109 0.42 3.95 13.31
C LYS A 109 1.41 3.09 14.11
N PRO A 110 1.16 2.87 15.41
CA PRO A 110 2.00 1.96 16.19
C PRO A 110 2.04 0.55 15.60
N ILE A 111 3.22 -0.06 15.66
CA ILE A 111 3.47 -1.43 15.21
C ILE A 111 3.68 -2.37 16.41
N MET A 112 3.66 -3.69 16.16
CA MET A 112 3.95 -4.72 17.17
C MET A 112 3.20 -4.49 18.49
N TYR A 113 1.88 -4.32 18.41
CA TYR A 113 1.03 -4.09 19.60
C TYR A 113 1.46 -2.90 20.47
N SER A 114 2.04 -1.85 19.87
CA SER A 114 2.55 -0.66 20.57
C SER A 114 3.71 -0.92 21.52
N GLU A 115 4.49 -1.99 21.29
CA GLU A 115 5.68 -2.27 22.08
C GLU A 115 6.69 -1.11 22.02
N GLY A 116 7.26 -0.78 23.19
CA GLY A 116 8.26 0.30 23.32
C GLY A 116 7.76 1.70 22.97
N LEU A 117 6.44 1.94 22.97
CA LEU A 117 5.83 3.22 22.59
C LEU A 117 6.05 4.32 23.64
N GLU A 118 6.76 5.37 23.24
CA GLU A 118 6.95 6.61 23.98
C GLU A 118 6.20 7.74 23.26
N LYS A 119 5.15 8.29 23.89
CA LYS A 119 4.43 9.45 23.33
C LYS A 119 5.26 10.72 23.48
N ASN A 120 5.21 11.56 22.46
CA ASN A 120 5.87 12.86 22.45
C ASN A 120 4.89 13.94 21.93
N ARG A 121 5.33 15.21 21.93
CA ARG A 121 4.47 16.34 21.53
C ARG A 121 3.99 16.26 20.07
N ASN A 122 4.71 15.53 19.23
CA ASN A 122 4.50 15.47 17.78
C ASN A 122 4.03 14.07 17.32
N GLY A 123 3.61 13.19 18.24
CA GLY A 123 3.24 11.81 17.93
C GLY A 123 3.87 10.83 18.92
N PHE A 124 4.68 9.91 18.42
CA PHE A 124 5.30 8.88 19.23
C PHE A 124 6.65 8.41 18.66
N THR A 125 7.42 7.71 19.50
CA THR A 125 8.62 6.97 19.13
C THR A 125 8.46 5.55 19.67
N GLN A 126 8.77 4.52 18.87
CA GLN A 126 8.82 3.14 19.35
C GLN A 126 10.27 2.65 19.36
N LYS A 127 10.76 2.24 20.53
CA LYS A 127 12.06 1.58 20.69
C LYS A 127 11.82 0.10 20.94
N ILE A 128 11.87 -0.69 19.88
CA ILE A 128 11.69 -2.15 19.94
C ILE A 128 13.09 -2.76 19.87
N VAL A 129 13.60 -3.19 21.03
CA VAL A 129 14.91 -3.84 21.16
C VAL A 129 14.64 -5.28 21.57
N LYS A 130 15.19 -6.24 20.83
CA LYS A 130 15.34 -7.60 21.36
C LYS A 130 16.60 -7.62 22.20
N GLU A 131 16.46 -8.03 23.45
CA GLU A 131 17.61 -8.53 24.20
C GLU A 131 18.05 -9.84 23.53
N ASP A 132 19.30 -9.89 23.09
CA ASP A 132 19.92 -11.08 22.50
C ASP A 132 20.21 -12.15 23.55
#